data_AF-H1VZ43-F1
#
_entry.id   AF-H1VZ43-F1
#
_cell.length_a   1.000
_cell.length_b   1.000
_cell.length_c   1.000
_cell.angle_alpha   90.00
_cell.angle_beta   90.00
_cell.angle_gamma   90.00
#
_symmetry.space_group_name_H-M   'P 1'
#
loop_
_entity.id
_entity.type
_entity.pdbx_description
1 polymer ?
#
loop_
_entity_poly.entity_id
_entity_poly.type
_entity_poly.pdbx_seq_one_letter_code
_entity_poly.pdbx_strand_id
1 'polypeptide(L)'
;MYRSALRTCARRCVAAPSRSVLPAVRTFASASDGPVFNWEDPLNSKNLLTEEELAISETAERYCQERMLPRVLQAYRDEQYDKKILEEMGELGLLGATIEGYGCAGVSTVAGGLITKAVERVDSGYRSGMSVQSSLVMGGIAEFGTQEQKE
;
A
#
# COMPACT_ATOMS: atom_id res chain seq x y z
N MET A 1 49.91 59.41 -24.11
CA MET A 1 51.13 59.45 -24.96
C MET A 1 52.35 59.47 -24.05
N TYR A 2 53.29 58.51 -24.24
CA TYR A 2 54.72 58.53 -23.84
C TYR A 2 55.06 58.49 -22.32
N ARG A 3 56.01 57.73 -21.74
CA ARG A 3 57.08 56.76 -22.10
C ARG A 3 57.31 55.89 -20.84
N SER A 4 57.39 54.55 -20.92
CA SER A 4 58.62 53.73 -20.96
C SER A 4 59.76 54.08 -19.98
N ALA A 5 60.04 53.15 -19.05
CA ALA A 5 61.40 52.82 -18.64
C ALA A 5 61.46 51.35 -18.17
N LEU A 6 62.03 50.52 -19.04
CA LEU A 6 62.43 49.14 -18.80
C LEU A 6 63.48 49.06 -17.69
N ARG A 7 63.33 48.11 -16.77
CA ARG A 7 64.48 47.47 -16.10
C ARG A 7 64.32 45.96 -16.15
N THR A 8 65.11 45.38 -17.04
CA THR A 8 65.44 43.96 -17.13
C THR A 8 66.22 43.55 -15.88
N CYS A 9 65.77 42.53 -15.17
CA CYS A 9 66.69 41.70 -14.39
C CYS A 9 66.15 40.27 -14.32
N ALA A 10 66.85 39.39 -15.02
CA ALA A 10 66.57 37.98 -15.17
C ALA A 10 66.53 37.26 -13.82
N ARG A 11 65.67 36.24 -13.69
CA ARG A 11 65.96 35.10 -12.81
C ARG A 11 65.13 33.87 -13.14
N ARG A 12 65.91 32.83 -13.50
CA ARG A 12 65.70 31.38 -13.30
C ARG A 12 64.44 30.75 -13.90
N CYS A 13 64.66 30.06 -15.02
CA CYS A 13 63.84 28.89 -15.37
C CYS A 13 63.95 27.85 -14.25
N VAL A 14 62.89 27.69 -13.47
CA VAL A 14 62.69 26.50 -12.64
C VAL A 14 62.00 25.48 -13.54
N ALA A 15 62.62 24.31 -13.71
CA ALA A 15 62.04 23.22 -14.48
C ALA A 15 60.66 22.84 -13.90
N ALA A 16 59.63 22.82 -14.75
CA ALA A 16 58.30 22.39 -14.35
C ALA A 16 58.34 20.89 -13.98
N PRO A 17 57.70 20.46 -12.88
CA PRO A 17 57.59 19.04 -12.58
C PRO A 17 56.71 18.37 -13.65
N SER A 18 57.16 17.23 -14.17
CA SER A 18 56.40 16.41 -15.10
C SER A 18 55.07 16.02 -14.45
N ARG A 19 53.94 16.48 -15.00
CA ARG A 19 52.62 15.97 -14.62
C ARG A 19 52.58 14.47 -14.94
N SER A 20 52.53 13.62 -13.91
CA SER A 20 52.17 12.23 -14.10
C SER A 20 50.70 12.18 -14.50
N VAL A 21 50.43 11.86 -15.76
CA VAL A 21 49.08 11.54 -16.20
C VAL A 21 48.75 10.17 -15.61
N LEU A 22 48.03 10.15 -14.48
CA LEU A 22 47.44 8.91 -13.99
C LEU A 22 46.42 8.43 -15.06
N PRO A 23 46.41 7.14 -15.41
CA PRO A 23 45.43 6.63 -16.35
C PRO A 23 44.05 6.82 -15.72
N ALA A 24 43.12 7.40 -16.49
CA ALA A 24 41.72 7.48 -16.07
C ALA A 24 41.20 6.06 -15.87
N VAL A 25 41.04 5.66 -14.62
CA VAL A 25 40.36 4.43 -14.25
C VAL A 25 38.92 4.61 -14.72
N ARG A 26 38.52 3.80 -15.71
CA ARG A 26 37.11 3.72 -16.11
C ARG A 26 36.37 3.04 -14.96
N THR A 27 35.80 3.83 -14.07
CA THR A 27 34.80 3.34 -13.13
C THR A 27 33.58 2.98 -13.96
N PHE A 28 33.29 1.68 -14.09
CA PHE A 28 31.97 1.25 -14.53
C PHE A 28 30.98 1.81 -13.51
N ALA A 29 29.99 2.55 -13.98
CA ALA A 29 28.86 2.92 -13.14
C ALA A 29 28.32 1.61 -12.54
N SER A 30 28.25 1.54 -11.22
CA SER A 30 27.50 0.48 -10.55
C SER A 30 26.12 0.48 -11.16
N ALA A 31 25.70 -0.64 -11.74
CA ALA A 31 24.30 -0.83 -12.07
C ALA A 31 23.51 -0.48 -10.80
N SER A 32 22.47 0.34 -10.92
CA SER A 32 21.49 0.43 -9.83
C SER A 32 20.99 -0.98 -9.58
N ASP A 33 20.99 -1.43 -8.32
CA ASP A 33 20.33 -2.67 -7.97
C ASP A 33 18.91 -2.63 -8.55
N GLY A 34 18.59 -3.62 -9.38
CA GLY A 34 17.25 -3.77 -9.94
C GLY A 34 16.22 -3.95 -8.81
N PRO A 35 14.92 -3.92 -9.14
CA PRO A 35 13.89 -4.18 -8.14
C PRO A 35 14.17 -5.53 -7.45
N VAL A 36 14.20 -5.52 -6.12
CA VAL A 36 14.37 -6.73 -5.30
C VAL A 36 13.15 -7.61 -5.52
N PHE A 37 13.37 -8.85 -5.95
CA PHE A 37 12.28 -9.80 -6.16
C PHE A 37 11.59 -10.12 -4.83
N ASN A 38 10.29 -9.89 -4.75
CA ASN A 38 9.44 -10.27 -3.61
C ASN A 38 8.64 -11.53 -3.96
N TRP A 39 8.87 -12.63 -3.25
CA TRP A 39 8.15 -13.88 -3.51
C TRP A 39 6.69 -13.87 -3.02
N GLU A 40 6.34 -12.98 -2.09
CA GLU A 40 4.96 -12.80 -1.58
C GLU A 40 4.10 -11.96 -2.54
N ASP A 41 4.74 -11.15 -3.38
CA ASP A 41 4.11 -10.36 -4.43
C ASP A 41 4.99 -10.31 -5.70
N PRO A 42 5.08 -11.43 -6.46
CA PRO A 42 6.02 -11.54 -7.58
C PRO A 42 5.78 -10.52 -8.71
N LEU A 43 4.56 -10.02 -8.83
CA LEU A 43 4.16 -9.03 -9.83
C LEU A 43 4.17 -7.60 -9.29
N ASN A 44 4.56 -7.41 -8.03
CA ASN A 44 4.50 -6.13 -7.33
C ASN A 44 3.12 -5.47 -7.48
N SER A 45 2.07 -6.27 -7.31
CA SER A 45 0.66 -5.91 -7.46
C SER A 45 0.23 -4.77 -6.53
N LYS A 46 0.92 -4.59 -5.39
CA LYS A 46 0.67 -3.43 -4.50
C LYS A 46 0.85 -2.08 -5.21
N ASN A 47 1.73 -1.99 -6.22
CA ASN A 47 1.90 -0.76 -6.99
C ASN A 47 0.72 -0.43 -7.92
N LEU A 48 -0.23 -1.36 -8.09
CA LEU A 48 -1.45 -1.14 -8.86
C LEU A 48 -2.59 -0.58 -8.00
N LEU A 49 -2.42 -0.54 -6.68
CA LEU A 49 -3.43 -0.09 -5.72
C LEU A 49 -3.25 1.39 -5.41
N THR A 50 -4.36 2.06 -5.13
CA THR A 50 -4.32 3.45 -4.63
C THR A 50 -3.86 3.49 -3.17
N GLU A 51 -3.42 4.66 -2.69
CA GLU A 51 -3.06 4.86 -1.28
C GLU A 51 -4.24 4.56 -0.34
N GLU A 52 -5.45 4.90 -0.77
CA GLU A 52 -6.69 4.62 -0.05
C GLU A 52 -6.98 3.10 0.01
N GLU A 53 -6.86 2.39 -1.11
CA GLU A 53 -7.04 0.93 -1.17
C GLU A 53 -6.03 0.21 -0.28
N LEU A 54 -4.78 0.68 -0.25
CA LEU A 54 -3.75 0.15 0.64
C LEU A 54 -4.10 0.39 2.11
N ALA A 55 -4.49 1.61 2.48
CA ALA A 55 -4.86 1.95 3.86
C ALA A 55 -6.09 1.15 4.36
N ILE A 56 -7.08 0.94 3.48
CA ILE A 56 -8.24 0.08 3.77
C ILE A 56 -7.81 -1.37 3.96
N SER A 57 -6.97 -1.89 3.05
CA SER A 57 -6.43 -3.25 3.16
C SER A 57 -5.68 -3.46 4.47
N GLU A 58 -4.82 -2.53 4.88
CA GLU A 58 -4.09 -2.60 6.15
C GLU A 58 -5.01 -2.54 7.36
N THR A 59 -6.07 -1.74 7.30
CA THR A 59 -7.06 -1.65 8.37
C THR A 59 -7.86 -2.95 8.52
N ALA A 60 -8.32 -3.51 7.40
CA ALA A 60 -9.00 -4.80 7.39
C ALA A 60 -8.08 -5.93 7.86
N GLU A 61 -6.84 -5.99 7.39
CA GLU A 61 -5.86 -6.98 7.81
C GLU A 61 -5.56 -6.89 9.31
N ARG A 62 -5.33 -5.69 9.84
CA ARG A 62 -5.09 -5.47 11.27
C ARG A 62 -6.25 -5.99 12.13
N TYR A 63 -7.48 -5.62 11.79
CA TYR A 63 -8.68 -6.14 12.47
C TYR A 63 -8.75 -7.66 12.42
N CYS A 64 -8.53 -8.24 11.24
CA CYS A 64 -8.57 -9.69 11.04
C CYS A 64 -7.52 -10.42 11.89
N GLN A 65 -6.28 -9.93 11.93
CA GLN A 65 -5.21 -10.56 12.70
C GLN A 65 -5.35 -10.37 14.21
N GLU A 66 -5.72 -9.17 14.66
CA GLU A 66 -5.77 -8.85 16.09
C GLU A 66 -7.04 -9.32 16.77
N ARG A 67 -8.19 -9.31 16.06
CA ARG A 67 -9.50 -9.55 16.67
C ARG A 67 -10.19 -10.81 16.19
N MET A 68 -10.08 -11.19 14.92
CA MET A 68 -10.78 -12.36 14.37
C MET A 68 -9.97 -13.66 14.52
N LEU A 69 -8.68 -13.62 14.15
CA LEU A 69 -7.80 -14.80 14.18
C LEU A 69 -7.75 -15.50 15.55
N PRO A 70 -7.72 -14.80 16.70
CA PRO A 70 -7.71 -15.48 18.00
C PRO A 70 -9.00 -16.26 18.31
N ARG A 71 -10.12 -15.94 17.65
CA ARG A 71 -11.44 -16.54 17.92
C ARG A 71 -11.72 -17.78 17.05
N VAL A 72 -11.14 -17.82 15.85
CA VAL A 72 -11.54 -18.76 14.79
C VAL A 72 -11.44 -20.23 15.19
N LEU A 73 -10.37 -20.63 15.90
CA LEU A 73 -10.13 -22.04 16.17
C LEU A 73 -11.22 -22.67 17.04
N GLN A 74 -11.65 -21.96 18.08
CA GLN A 74 -12.69 -22.44 18.98
C GLN A 74 -14.08 -22.23 18.38
N ALA A 75 -14.30 -21.08 17.71
CA ALA A 75 -15.55 -20.80 17.00
C ALA A 75 -15.87 -21.89 15.96
N TYR A 76 -14.88 -22.31 15.18
CA TYR A 76 -15.03 -23.37 14.18
C TYR A 76 -15.30 -24.73 14.84
N ARG A 77 -14.56 -25.07 15.91
CA ARG A 77 -14.69 -26.35 16.62
C ARG A 77 -16.06 -26.51 17.28
N ASP A 78 -16.58 -25.45 17.85
CA ASP A 78 -17.82 -25.46 18.63
C ASP A 78 -19.05 -25.08 17.79
N GLU A 79 -18.86 -24.75 16.50
CA GLU A 79 -19.90 -24.27 15.59
C GLU A 79 -20.61 -23.00 16.13
N GLN A 80 -19.84 -22.10 16.76
CA GLN A 80 -20.36 -20.88 17.38
C GLN A 80 -19.87 -19.62 16.67
N TYR A 81 -20.80 -18.88 16.08
CA TYR A 81 -20.53 -17.59 15.45
C TYR A 81 -20.74 -16.43 16.45
N ASP A 82 -19.67 -15.68 16.74
CA ASP A 82 -19.75 -14.48 17.56
C ASP A 82 -20.32 -13.31 16.76
N LYS A 83 -21.56 -12.90 17.10
CA LYS A 83 -22.28 -11.80 16.43
C LYS A 83 -21.53 -10.47 16.49
N LYS A 84 -20.68 -10.28 17.51
CA LYS A 84 -19.89 -9.05 17.65
C LYS A 84 -18.93 -8.81 16.48
N ILE A 85 -18.59 -9.86 15.72
CA ILE A 85 -17.73 -9.71 14.53
C ILE A 85 -18.38 -8.78 13.50
N LEU A 86 -19.70 -8.88 13.28
CA LEU A 86 -20.41 -7.99 12.36
C LEU A 86 -20.53 -6.57 12.92
N GLU A 87 -20.75 -6.43 14.22
CA GLU A 87 -20.79 -5.12 14.89
C GLU A 87 -19.43 -4.40 14.76
N GLU A 88 -18.34 -5.10 15.08
CA GLU A 88 -16.96 -4.60 14.95
C GLU A 88 -16.62 -4.25 13.50
N MET A 89 -17.05 -5.05 12.51
CA MET A 89 -16.88 -4.74 11.10
C MET A 89 -17.66 -3.48 10.68
N GLY A 90 -18.87 -3.29 11.21
CA GLY A 90 -19.69 -2.11 10.96
C GLY A 90 -19.05 -0.83 11.52
N GLU A 91 -18.52 -0.88 12.75
CA GLU A 91 -17.78 0.23 13.38
C GLU A 91 -16.56 0.68 12.56
N LEU A 92 -15.93 -0.26 11.85
CA LEU A 92 -14.76 0.00 10.99
C LEU A 92 -15.14 0.38 9.55
N GLY A 93 -16.42 0.40 9.20
CA GLY A 93 -16.87 0.69 7.83
C GLY A 93 -16.58 -0.42 6.82
N LEU A 94 -16.41 -1.67 7.28
CA LEU A 94 -16.11 -2.82 6.42
C LEU A 94 -17.37 -3.50 5.84
N LEU A 95 -18.56 -3.13 6.32
CA LEU A 95 -19.85 -3.62 5.84
C LEU A 95 -20.47 -2.64 4.86
N GLY A 96 -21.04 -3.16 3.76
CA GLY A 96 -21.60 -2.33 2.68
C GLY A 96 -20.61 -1.32 2.13
N ALA A 97 -19.29 -1.62 2.20
CA ALA A 97 -18.24 -0.62 2.02
C ALA A 97 -18.31 0.11 0.67
N THR A 98 -18.83 -0.54 -0.38
CA THR A 98 -18.98 0.04 -1.73
C THR A 98 -20.26 0.85 -1.93
N ILE A 99 -21.13 0.95 -0.93
CA ILE A 99 -22.37 1.73 -1.01
C ILE A 99 -22.05 3.19 -0.70
N GLU A 100 -22.54 4.11 -1.54
CA GLU A 100 -22.39 5.55 -1.33
C GLU A 100 -23.51 6.10 -0.42
N GLY A 101 -23.15 6.92 0.56
CA GLY A 101 -24.10 7.52 1.51
C GLY A 101 -24.52 6.57 2.63
N TYR A 102 -25.61 6.91 3.34
CA TYR A 102 -26.22 6.07 4.40
C TYR A 102 -25.25 5.60 5.50
N GLY A 103 -24.20 6.38 5.78
CA GLY A 103 -23.15 6.01 6.74
C GLY A 103 -22.20 4.91 6.27
N CYS A 104 -22.28 4.49 5.00
CA CYS A 104 -21.35 3.55 4.37
C CYS A 104 -20.10 4.26 3.87
N ALA A 105 -19.00 3.50 3.70
CA ALA A 105 -17.69 4.06 3.39
C ALA A 105 -17.55 4.60 1.95
N GLY A 106 -18.36 4.14 0.99
CA GLY A 106 -18.31 4.59 -0.40
C GLY A 106 -16.99 4.26 -1.13
N VAL A 107 -16.34 3.15 -0.79
CA VAL A 107 -15.01 2.79 -1.31
C VAL A 107 -15.09 2.07 -2.66
N SER A 108 -13.96 1.98 -3.38
CA SER A 108 -13.88 1.29 -4.66
C SER A 108 -14.20 -0.22 -4.53
N THR A 109 -14.65 -0.83 -5.63
CA THR A 109 -14.86 -2.30 -5.69
C THR A 109 -13.56 -3.07 -5.43
N VAL A 110 -12.40 -2.50 -5.78
CA VAL A 110 -11.08 -3.08 -5.49
C VAL A 110 -10.83 -3.07 -3.97
N ALA A 111 -11.09 -1.95 -3.29
CA ALA A 111 -11.03 -1.88 -1.83
C ALA A 111 -11.98 -2.91 -1.17
N GLY A 112 -13.21 -3.04 -1.66
CA GLY A 112 -14.15 -4.08 -1.22
C GLY A 112 -13.61 -5.50 -1.40
N GLY A 113 -12.92 -5.76 -2.52
CA GLY A 113 -12.20 -7.01 -2.77
C GLY A 113 -11.05 -7.27 -1.79
N LEU A 114 -10.28 -6.23 -1.44
CA LEU A 114 -9.19 -6.31 -0.46
C LEU A 114 -9.71 -6.59 0.95
N ILE A 115 -10.81 -5.96 1.36
CA ILE A 115 -11.51 -6.28 2.62
C ILE A 115 -11.91 -7.77 2.62
N THR A 116 -12.58 -8.21 1.56
CA THR A 116 -13.03 -9.61 1.41
C THR A 116 -11.85 -10.59 1.49
N LYS A 117 -10.73 -10.28 0.82
CA LYS A 117 -9.49 -11.06 0.86
C LYS A 117 -8.91 -11.15 2.27
N ALA A 118 -8.89 -10.05 3.02
CA ALA A 118 -8.36 -10.02 4.38
C ALA A 118 -9.20 -10.89 5.34
N VAL A 119 -10.53 -10.82 5.24
CA VAL A 119 -11.45 -11.62 6.06
C VAL A 119 -11.37 -13.11 5.71
N GLU A 120 -11.37 -13.46 4.41
CA GLU A 120 -11.24 -14.85 3.94
C GLU A 120 -9.93 -15.49 4.38
N ARG A 121 -8.85 -14.70 4.50
CA ARG A 121 -7.55 -15.19 4.98
C ARG A 121 -7.65 -15.75 6.41
N VAL A 122 -8.61 -15.30 7.21
CA VAL A 122 -8.89 -15.86 8.54
C VAL A 122 -9.84 -17.06 8.42
N ASP A 123 -11.02 -16.85 7.84
CA ASP A 123 -12.04 -17.90 7.73
C ASP A 123 -13.13 -17.56 6.70
N SER A 124 -13.52 -18.58 5.91
CA SER A 124 -14.57 -18.44 4.90
C SER A 124 -15.98 -18.27 5.49
N GLY A 125 -16.24 -18.78 6.69
CA GLY A 125 -17.51 -18.59 7.41
C GLY A 125 -17.70 -17.14 7.84
N TYR A 126 -16.63 -16.50 8.34
CA TYR A 126 -16.66 -15.07 8.64
C TYR A 126 -16.88 -14.21 7.39
N ARG A 127 -16.16 -14.48 6.29
CA ARG A 127 -16.39 -13.77 5.02
C ARG A 127 -17.79 -14.03 4.48
N SER A 128 -18.35 -15.22 4.65
CA SER A 128 -19.73 -15.53 4.27
C SER A 128 -20.74 -14.63 4.99
N GLY A 129 -20.61 -14.47 6.31
CA GLY A 129 -21.44 -13.55 7.08
C GLY A 129 -21.33 -12.10 6.59
N MET A 130 -20.10 -11.63 6.34
CA MET A 130 -19.83 -10.31 5.76
C MET A 130 -20.49 -10.15 4.37
N SER A 131 -20.39 -11.16 3.51
CA SER A 131 -20.92 -11.13 2.14
C SER A 131 -22.44 -11.10 2.11
N VAL A 132 -23.11 -11.89 2.96
CA VAL A 132 -24.57 -11.85 3.10
C VAL A 132 -25.00 -10.43 3.50
N GLN A 133 -24.37 -9.87 4.53
CA GLN A 133 -24.72 -8.54 5.03
C GLN A 133 -24.47 -7.45 3.99
N SER A 134 -23.28 -7.38 3.41
CA SER A 134 -22.88 -6.30 2.50
C SER A 134 -23.53 -6.41 1.12
N SER A 135 -23.51 -7.59 0.51
CA SER A 135 -23.91 -7.74 -0.91
C SER A 135 -25.35 -8.18 -1.06
N LEU A 136 -25.84 -9.10 -0.22
CA LEU A 136 -27.17 -9.71 -0.40
C LEU A 136 -28.26 -8.94 0.33
N VAL A 137 -27.96 -8.35 1.49
CA VAL A 137 -28.90 -7.52 2.26
C VAL A 137 -28.75 -6.06 1.90
N MET A 138 -27.64 -5.43 2.30
CA MET A 138 -27.41 -3.99 2.08
C MET A 138 -27.38 -3.66 0.59
N GLY A 139 -26.65 -4.44 -0.22
CA GLY A 139 -26.60 -4.26 -1.68
C GLY A 139 -27.97 -4.39 -2.35
N GLY A 140 -28.79 -5.34 -1.91
CA GLY A 140 -30.16 -5.49 -2.43
C GLY A 140 -31.05 -4.28 -2.11
N ILE A 141 -30.96 -3.74 -0.89
CA ILE A 141 -31.69 -2.54 -0.48
C ILE A 141 -31.16 -1.30 -1.21
N ALA A 142 -29.84 -1.17 -1.34
CA ALA A 142 -29.20 -0.05 -2.02
C ALA A 142 -29.61 0.03 -3.50
N GLU A 143 -29.68 -1.11 -4.19
CA GLU A 143 -30.04 -1.15 -5.61
C GLU A 143 -31.56 -1.05 -5.83
N PHE A 144 -32.35 -1.83 -5.09
CA PHE A 144 -33.77 -2.04 -5.41
C PHE A 144 -34.75 -1.42 -4.40
N GLY A 145 -34.25 -0.90 -3.28
CA GLY A 145 -35.08 -0.30 -2.23
C GLY A 145 -35.61 1.08 -2.61
N THR A 146 -36.76 1.43 -2.04
CA THR A 146 -37.28 2.81 -2.00
C THR A 146 -36.40 3.69 -1.11
N GLN A 147 -36.52 5.02 -1.21
CA GLN A 147 -35.78 5.94 -0.35
C GLN A 147 -36.02 5.67 1.14
N GLU A 148 -37.29 5.43 1.52
CA GLU A 148 -37.67 5.10 2.90
C GLU A 148 -37.05 3.80 3.41
N GLN A 149 -36.76 2.82 2.54
CA GLN A 149 -36.10 1.58 2.93
C GLN A 149 -34.58 1.71 3.07
N LYS A 150 -33.98 2.75 2.46
CA LYS A 150 -32.55 3.03 2.51
C LYS A 150 -32.16 3.87 3.73
N GLU A 151 -33.05 4.75 4.19
CA GLU A 151 -32.95 5.52 5.43
C GLU A 151 -33.22 4.67 6.67
#